data_AF-A0A354HVU8-F1
#
_entry.id   AF-A0A354HVU8-F1
#
_cell.length_a   1.000
_cell.length_b   1.000
_cell.length_c   1.000
_cell.angle_alpha   90.00
_cell.angle_beta   90.00
_cell.angle_gamma   90.00
#
_symmetry.space_group_name_H-M   'P 1'
#
loop_
_entity.id
_entity.type
_entity.pdbx_description
1 polymer ?
#
loop_
_entity_poly.entity_id
_entity_poly.type
_entity_poly.pdbx_seq_one_letter_code
_entity_poly.pdbx_strand_id
1 'polypeptide(L)' 'AARQLNKDFITYCVLGDGECNEGSVWEAAMAVSHYNATNLITFVDRNRCMIDGDTEDVM' A
#
# COMPACT_ATOMS: atom_id res chain seq x y z
N ALA A 1 6.50 4.14 9.87
CA ALA A 1 7.45 4.32 8.74
C ALA A 1 8.62 5.24 9.14
N ALA A 2 9.53 5.59 8.22
CA ALA A 2 10.71 6.43 8.47
C ALA A 2 10.41 7.71 9.28
N ARG A 3 9.27 8.38 9.02
CA ARG A 3 8.83 9.54 9.79
C ARG A 3 8.73 9.28 11.30
N GLN A 4 8.16 8.13 11.68
CA GLN A 4 7.93 7.73 13.06
C GLN A 4 9.22 7.34 13.79
N LEU A 5 10.26 6.98 13.04
CA LEU A 5 11.59 6.67 13.56
C LEU A 5 12.54 7.89 13.51
N ASN A 6 12.03 9.09 13.18
CA ASN A 6 12.83 10.29 12.95
C ASN A 6 14.00 10.03 11.98
N LYS A 7 13.70 9.41 10.84
CA LYS A 7 14.65 9.16 9.75
C LYS A 7 14.26 9.97 8.52
N ASP A 8 15.28 10.45 7.81
CA ASP A 8 15.12 11.35 6.66
C ASP A 8 14.97 10.62 5.32
N PHE A 9 15.13 9.29 5.29
CA PHE A 9 14.98 8.52 4.06
C PHE A 9 13.51 8.40 3.65
N ILE A 10 13.29 8.23 2.34
CA ILE A 10 11.99 7.89 1.76
C ILE A 10 11.80 6.38 1.87
N THR A 11 10.66 5.97 2.43
CA THR A 11 10.21 4.58 2.43
C THR A 11 9.46 4.32 1.14
N TYR A 12 9.89 3.33 0.36
CA TYR A 12 9.16 2.86 -0.81
C TYR A 12 8.47 1.54 -0.48
N CYS A 13 7.20 1.43 -0.87
CA CYS A 13 6.40 0.23 -0.70
C CYS A 13 5.82 -0.17 -2.06
N VAL A 14 5.88 -1.45 -2.40
CA VAL A 14 5.22 -2.00 -3.59
C VAL A 14 4.09 -2.88 -3.08
N LEU A 15 2.89 -2.66 -3.60
CA LEU A 15 1.69 -3.43 -3.31
C LEU A 15 1.21 -4.10 -4.60
N GLY A 16 0.70 -5.31 -4.48
CA GLY A 16 -0.10 -5.92 -5.53
C GLY A 16 -1.49 -5.30 -5.58
N ASP A 17 -2.10 -5.23 -6.76
CA ASP A 17 -3.50 -4.86 -6.91
C ASP A 17 -4.48 -5.84 -6.24
N GLY A 18 -4.17 -7.14 -6.23
CA GLY A 18 -4.91 -8.12 -5.44
C GLY A 18 -4.78 -7.91 -3.93
N GLU A 19 -3.64 -7.42 -3.44
CA GLU A 19 -3.45 -7.09 -2.01
C GLU A 19 -4.34 -5.93 -1.58
N CYS A 20 -4.71 -5.03 -2.50
CA CYS A 20 -5.65 -3.93 -2.22
C CYS A 20 -7.07 -4.41 -1.85
N ASN A 21 -7.38 -5.71 -1.98
CA ASN A 21 -8.62 -6.28 -1.46
C ASN A 21 -8.62 -6.40 0.07
N GLU A 22 -7.45 -6.40 0.71
CA GLU A 22 -7.34 -6.51 2.16
C GLU A 22 -7.68 -5.18 2.84
N GLY A 23 -8.62 -5.22 3.80
CA GLY A 23 -9.05 -4.02 4.53
C GLY A 23 -7.91 -3.28 5.23
N SER A 24 -6.89 -4.04 5.68
CA SER A 24 -5.70 -3.49 6.33
C SER A 24 -4.90 -2.51 5.44
N VAL A 25 -4.93 -2.67 4.11
CA VAL A 25 -4.29 -1.74 3.17
C VAL A 25 -4.95 -0.36 3.25
N TRP A 26 -6.28 -0.32 3.34
CA TRP A 26 -7.05 0.91 3.44
C TRP A 26 -6.93 1.57 4.82
N GLU A 27 -6.91 0.76 5.88
CA GLU A 27 -6.61 1.25 7.23
C GLU A 27 -5.22 1.90 7.29
N ALA A 28 -4.22 1.27 6.68
CA ALA A 28 -2.86 1.83 6.58
C ALA A 28 -2.84 3.12 5.75
N ALA A 29 -3.53 3.17 4.61
CA ALA A 29 -3.63 4.37 3.79
C ALA A 29 -4.26 5.55 4.55
N MET A 30 -5.33 5.30 5.31
CA MET A 30 -5.94 6.31 6.18
C MET A 30 -4.97 6.76 7.30
N ALA A 31 -4.24 5.82 7.91
CA ALA A 31 -3.28 6.11 8.96
C ALA A 31 -2.10 6.98 8.48
N VAL A 32 -1.65 6.81 7.23
CA VAL A 32 -0.58 7.64 6.63
C VAL A 32 -0.94 9.12 6.68
N SER A 33 -2.18 9.47 6.34
CA SER A 33 -2.70 10.84 6.43
C SER A 33 -2.79 11.30 7.90
N HIS A 34 -3.39 10.49 8.76
CA HIS A 34 -3.56 10.81 10.18
C HIS A 34 -2.24 11.12 10.89
N TYR A 35 -1.18 10.35 10.59
CA TYR A 35 0.14 10.50 11.21
C TYR A 35 1.09 11.43 10.44
N ASN A 36 0.65 12.08 9.35
CA ASN A 36 1.49 12.90 8.48
C ASN A 36 2.78 12.18 8.06
N ALA A 37 2.66 10.90 7.68
CA ALA A 37 3.78 10.06 7.25
C ALA A 37 4.18 10.39 5.80
N THR A 38 4.66 11.62 5.56
CA THR A 38 4.92 12.19 4.23
C THR A 38 6.12 11.60 3.50
N ASN A 39 6.92 10.75 4.16
CA ASN A 39 8.07 10.08 3.55
C ASN A 39 7.80 8.62 3.18
N LEU A 40 6.55 8.31 2.82
CA LEU A 40 6.14 7.03 2.27
C LEU A 40 5.64 7.23 0.83
N ILE A 41 6.20 6.50 -0.12
CA ILE A 41 5.73 6.42 -1.50
C ILE A 41 5.35 4.97 -1.76
N THR A 42 4.09 4.74 -2.15
CA THR A 42 3.57 3.42 -2.44
C THR A 42 3.28 3.30 -3.94
N PHE A 43 3.74 2.21 -4.54
CA PHE A 43 3.41 1.82 -5.91
C PHE A 43 2.43 0.66 -5.86
N VAL A 44 1.36 0.72 -6.65
CA VAL A 44 0.47 -0.42 -6.87
C VAL A 44 0.85 -1.03 -8.22
N ASP A 45 1.27 -2.29 -8.20
CA ASP A 45 1.44 -3.10 -9.40
C ASP A 45 0.05 -3.55 -9.88
N ARG A 46 -0.49 -2.78 -10.84
CA ARG A 46 -1.79 -3.07 -11.46
C ARG A 46 -1.61 -4.01 -12.66
N ASN A 47 -1.23 -5.25 -12.37
CA ASN A 47 -0.98 -6.27 -13.38
C ASN A 47 -2.20 -7.18 -13.67
N ARG A 48 -3.27 -7.05 -12.87
CA ARG A 48 -4.52 -7.78 -12.96
C ARG A 48 -4.42 -9.27 -12.69
N CYS A 49 -3.44 -9.71 -11.90
CA CYS A 49 -3.24 -11.12 -11.61
C CYS A 49 -3.24 -11.37 -10.10
N MET A 50 -4.00 -12.38 -9.68
CA MET A 50 -3.91 -12.98 -8.36
C MET A 50 -3.95 -14.50 -8.44
N ILE A 51 -3.86 -15.19 -7.30
CA ILE A 51 -3.76 -16.66 -7.27
C ILE A 51 -4.96 -17.36 -7.94
N ASP A 52 -6.16 -16.82 -7.76
CA ASP A 52 -7.42 -17.42 -8.23
C ASP A 52 -7.86 -16.93 -9.62
N GLY A 53 -7.10 -16.02 -10.25
CA GLY A 53 -7.41 -15.49 -11.58
C GLY A 53 -7.14 -14.01 -11.74
N ASP A 54 -7.87 -13.38 -12.67
CA ASP A 54 -7.86 -11.93 -12.85
C ASP A 54 -8.46 -11.26 -11.61
N THR A 55 -7.84 -10.18 -11.13
CA THR A 55 -8.33 -9.47 -9.95
C THR A 55 -9.76 -8.93 -10.15
N GLU A 56 -10.15 -8.62 -11.38
CA GLU A 56 -11.47 -8.05 -11.71
C GLU A 56 -12.60 -9.10 -11.70
N ASP A 57 -12.24 -10.38 -11.82
CA ASP A 57 -13.20 -11.49 -11.82
C ASP A 57 -13.40 -12.07 -10.41
N VAL A 58 -12.41 -11.89 -9.53
CA VAL A 58 -12.41 -12.44 -8.16
C VAL A 58 -12.82 -11.40 -7.12
N MET A 59 -12.46 -10.12 -7.31
CA MET A 59 -12.78 -9.01 -6.40
C MET A 59 -14.13 -8.36 -6.71
#